data_AF-A0A442F600-F1
#
_entry.id   AF-A0A442F600-F1
#
_cell.length_a   1.000
_cell.length_b   1.000
_cell.length_c   1.000
_cell.angle_alpha   90.00
_cell.angle_beta   90.00
_cell.angle_gamma   90.00
#
_symmetry.space_group_name_H-M   'P 1'
#
loop_
_entity.id
_entity.type
_entity.pdbx_description
1 polymer ?
#
loop_
_entity_poly.entity_id
_entity_poly.type
_entity_poly.pdbx_seq_one_letter_code
_entity_poly.pdbx_strand_id
1 'polypeptide(L)' 'AQGDSWVFTCAEAVPEVEESIYFAGLSGPRRSRQIVLAFKASEIAEVHWQLTRTAIAGYPENN' A
#
# COMPACT_ATOMS: atom_id res chain seq x y z
N ALA A 1 -6.31 -20.00 -3.46
CA ALA A 1 -7.34 -18.93 -3.34
C ALA A 1 -6.76 -17.68 -3.99
N GLN A 2 -7.44 -17.10 -4.99
CA GLN A 2 -7.09 -15.77 -5.49
C GLN A 2 -7.32 -14.80 -4.32
N GLY A 3 -6.24 -14.19 -3.83
CA GLY A 3 -6.30 -13.25 -2.73
C GLY A 3 -7.03 -11.97 -3.14
N ASP A 4 -7.58 -11.27 -2.15
CA ASP A 4 -8.14 -9.94 -2.36
C ASP A 4 -7.07 -8.98 -2.86
N SER A 5 -7.33 -8.32 -3.99
CA SER A 5 -6.47 -7.25 -4.49
C SER A 5 -7.02 -5.90 -4.08
N TRP A 6 -6.12 -4.99 -3.74
CA TRP A 6 -6.45 -3.63 -3.36
C TRP A 6 -5.52 -2.67 -4.09
N VAL A 7 -6.06 -1.56 -4.55
CA VAL A 7 -5.31 -0.45 -5.12
C VAL A 7 -5.28 0.67 -4.09
N PHE A 8 -4.07 1.11 -3.76
CA PHE A 8 -3.83 2.27 -2.92
C PHE A 8 -3.59 3.49 -3.81
N THR A 9 -4.29 4.58 -3.54
CA THR A 9 -4.11 5.87 -4.24
C THR A 9 -3.92 6.99 -3.24
N CYS A 10 -3.07 7.95 -3.59
CA CYS A 10 -2.84 9.18 -2.84
C CYS A 10 -2.74 10.33 -3.84
N ALA A 11 -3.37 11.46 -3.55
CA ALA A 11 -3.38 12.61 -4.46
C ALA A 11 -2.12 13.48 -4.31
N GLU A 12 -1.58 13.59 -3.10
CA GLU A 12 -0.54 14.57 -2.76
C GLU A 12 0.88 14.01 -2.79
N ALA A 13 1.04 12.68 -2.68
CA ALA A 13 2.35 12.04 -2.61
C ALA A 13 2.37 10.72 -3.39
N VAL A 14 3.52 10.41 -3.99
CA VAL A 14 3.74 9.14 -4.68
C VAL A 14 3.93 8.04 -3.62
N PRO A 15 3.09 6.98 -3.62
CA PRO A 15 3.26 5.87 -2.71
C PRO A 15 4.44 5.00 -3.10
N GLU A 16 5.32 4.72 -2.15
CA GLU A 16 6.45 3.80 -2.32
C GLU A 16 6.29 2.58 -1.41
N VAL A 17 6.93 1.47 -1.76
CA VAL A 17 6.93 0.25 -0.92
C VAL A 17 8.32 0.01 -0.37
N GLU A 18 8.44 0.02 0.95
CA GLU A 18 9.70 -0.22 1.65
C GLU A 18 9.65 -1.50 2.49
N GLU A 19 10.82 -2.10 2.71
CA GLU A 19 11.02 -3.23 3.62
C GLU A 19 11.36 -2.73 5.03
N SER A 20 10.66 -3.24 6.05
CA SER A 20 10.84 -2.85 7.45
C SER A 20 10.85 -4.06 8.37
N ILE A 21 11.78 -4.07 9.34
CA ILE A 21 11.85 -5.08 10.40
C ILE A 21 11.31 -4.55 11.74
N TYR A 22 10.95 -3.28 11.81
CA TYR A 22 10.70 -2.56 13.07
C TYR A 22 9.23 -2.50 13.47
N PHE A 23 8.30 -2.74 12.54
CA PHE A 23 6.88 -2.79 12.85
C PHE A 23 6.53 -4.13 13.50
N ALA A 24 6.97 -4.30 14.76
CA ALA A 24 6.76 -5.49 15.57
C ALA A 24 5.30 -5.54 16.04
N GLY A 25 4.53 -6.51 15.54
CA GLY A 25 3.32 -6.97 16.23
C GLY A 25 3.68 -7.68 17.54
N LEU A 26 2.68 -8.22 18.24
CA LEU A 26 2.83 -8.98 19.50
C LEU A 26 3.92 -10.08 19.47
N SER A 27 4.30 -10.56 18.28
CA SER A 27 5.30 -11.61 18.06
C SER A 27 6.75 -11.11 17.91
N GLY A 28 7.02 -9.81 18.07
CA GLY A 28 8.35 -9.22 17.91
C GLY A 28 8.70 -8.80 16.47
N PRO A 29 9.94 -8.32 16.26
CA PRO A 29 10.41 -7.81 14.96
C PRO A 29 10.27 -8.86 13.85
N ARG A 30 9.57 -8.50 12.78
CA ARG A 30 9.38 -9.36 11.59
C ARG A 30 9.57 -8.51 10.35
N ARG A 31 10.19 -9.09 9.31
CA ARG A 31 10.21 -8.48 7.98
C ARG A 31 8.77 -8.24 7.50
N SER A 32 8.49 -6.99 7.16
CA SER A 32 7.22 -6.48 6.73
C SER A 32 7.43 -5.51 5.55
N ARG A 33 6.41 -5.31 4.74
CA ARG A 33 6.38 -4.31 3.68
C ARG A 33 5.45 -3.18 4.10
N GLN A 34 5.86 -1.94 3.86
CA GLN A 34 5.11 -0.75 4.24
C GLN A 34 4.87 0.11 3.01
N ILE A 35 3.69 0.73 2.94
CA ILE A 35 3.42 1.80 1.99
C ILE A 35 3.88 3.10 2.65
N VAL A 36 4.80 3.82 2.00
CA VAL A 36 5.41 5.05 2.51
C VAL A 36 4.94 6.23 1.66
N LEU A 37 4.52 7.30 2.34
CA LEU A 37 4.21 8.59 1.72
C LEU A 37 5.21 9.62 2.25
N ALA A 38 6.17 10.01 1.42
CA ALA A 38 7.15 11.02 1.76
C ALA A 38 6.68 12.40 1.28
N PHE A 39 6.48 13.31 2.23
CA PHE A 39 6.10 14.69 1.96
C PHE A 39 6.59 15.62 3.09
N LYS A 40 6.64 16.92 2.82
CA LYS A 40 6.91 17.92 3.85
C LYS A 40 5.59 18.44 4.41
N ALA A 41 5.37 18.26 5.71
CA ALA A 41 4.16 18.73 6.38
C ALA A 41 3.95 20.26 6.29
N SER A 42 5.03 21.03 6.09
CA SER A 42 4.95 22.49 5.85
C SER A 42 4.38 22.85 4.47
N GLU A 43 4.43 21.93 3.52
CA GLU A 43 3.96 22.12 2.14
C GLU A 43 2.61 21.42 1.90
N ILE A 44 2.37 20.30 2.58
CA ILE A 44 1.14 19.51 2.50
C ILE A 44 0.56 19.34 3.91
N ALA A 45 -0.52 20.07 4.21
CA ALA A 45 -1.16 20.07 5.51
C ALA A 45 -2.09 18.85 5.73
N GLU A 46 -2.58 18.26 4.65
CA GLU A 46 -3.50 17.11 4.66
C GLU A 46 -3.17 16.16 3.50
N VAL A 47 -3.31 14.86 3.75
CA VAL A 47 -3.02 13.80 2.78
C VAL A 47 -4.27 12.96 2.57
N HIS A 48 -4.80 13.01 1.35
CA HIS A 48 -6.00 12.28 0.97
C HIS A 48 -5.59 10.98 0.29
N TRP A 49 -5.89 9.86 0.96
CA TRP A 49 -5.61 8.53 0.45
C TRP A 49 -6.85 7.65 0.45
N GLN A 50 -6.86 6.64 -0.43
CA GLN A 50 -7.95 5.69 -0.55
C GLN A 50 -7.41 4.27 -0.82
N LEU A 51 -8.10 3.28 -0.27
CA LEU A 51 -7.95 1.87 -0.61
C LEU A 51 -9.20 1.39 -1.34
N THR A 52 -9.03 0.95 -2.58
CA THR A 52 -10.11 0.43 -3.42
C THR A 52 -9.89 -1.05 -3.66
N ARG A 53 -10.84 -1.90 -3.25
CA ARG A 53 -10.77 -3.34 -3.55
C ARG A 53 -10.96 -3.56 -5.05
N THR A 54 -10.10 -4.36 -5.65
CA THR A 54 -10.18 -4.74 -7.07
C THR A 54 -10.43 -6.23 -7.19
N ALA A 55 -11.34 -6.59 -8.11
CA ALA A 55 -11.39 -7.95 -8.61
C ALA A 55 -10.16 -8.12 -9.52
N ILE A 56 -9.33 -9.13 -9.27
CA ILE A 56 -8.40 -9.58 -10.30
C ILE A 56 -9.30 -10.10 -11.42
N ALA A 57 -9.44 -9.35 -12.50
CA ALA A 57 -10.04 -9.89 -13.71
C ALA A 57 -9.16 -11.09 -14.09
N GLY A 58 -9.71 -12.30 -13.96
CA GLY A 58 -9.04 -13.50 -14.44
C GLY A 58 -8.59 -13.23 -15.87
N TYR A 59 -7.31 -13.47 -16.15
CA TYR A 59 -6.78 -13.39 -17.50
C TYR A 59 -7.75 -14.15 -18.42
N PRO A 60 -8.30 -13.54 -19.49
CA PRO A 60 -9.14 -14.30 -20.39
C PRO A 60 -8.25 -15.40 -20.96
N GLU A 61 -8.59 -16.68 -20.71
CA GLU A 61 -7.91 -17.78 -21.37
C GLU A 61 -8.16 -17.63 -22.87
N ASN A 62 -7.17 -17.10 -23.59
CA ASN A 62 -7.17 -17.09 -25.04
C ASN A 62 -7.09 -18.56 -25.51
N ASN A 63 -8.25 -19.04 -25.97
CA ASN A 63 -8.50 -20.33 -26.61
C ASN A 63 -7.66 -20.56 -27.87
#